data_AF-A0A921FV60-F1
#
_entry.id   AF-A0A921FV60-F1
#
_cell.length_a   1.000
_cell.length_b   1.000
_cell.length_c   1.000
_cell.angle_alpha   90.00
_cell.angle_beta   90.00
_cell.angle_gamma   90.00
#
_symmetry.space_group_name_H-M   'P 1'
#
loop_
_entity.id
_entity.type
_entity.pdbx_description
1 polymer ?
#
loop_
_entity_poly.entity_id
_entity_poly.type
_entity_poly.pdbx_seq_one_letter_code
_entity_poly.pdbx_strand_id
1 'polypeptide(L)'
;MKSIIERNVKRIYYGEDENHFGDLRIPEGDGPFPVAIVIHGGFWRATIDLEHINPFAQALAEKGIATWNIEYRRVGVKGGGWPNTFLDCAKATDYVKTLAESYPLDMESVITIGHSAGGHLALWLAARHKLSSDSELKSGLEPLLLKGAVSLAGVSDLALMHDIHQWKDTMFGIIDNPTRDFMGGSPENLKNRYEQGSPKSLLPIGVPLVLIHGSLDVNVPIGMSEQFEGTAKFAGDTVLFIPIPHAEHFELIVPESAVWPVIWDSFNGLLNN
;
A
#
# COMPACT_ATOMS: atom_id res chain seq x y z
N MET A 1 7.78 -25.40 -16.09
CA MET A 1 8.83 -25.16 -15.08
C MET A 1 8.40 -23.93 -14.30
N LYS A 2 8.19 -24.03 -12.99
CA LYS A 2 8.02 -22.85 -12.13
C LYS A 2 9.30 -22.01 -12.19
N SER A 3 9.22 -20.68 -12.19
CA SER A 3 10.42 -19.82 -12.25
C SER A 3 11.35 -20.10 -11.05
N ILE A 4 12.64 -19.78 -11.16
CA ILE A 4 13.60 -19.99 -10.07
C ILE A 4 13.21 -19.16 -8.83
N ILE A 5 12.53 -18.03 -9.02
CA ILE A 5 12.07 -17.15 -7.95
C ILE A 5 10.84 -17.69 -7.22
N GLU A 6 9.96 -18.47 -7.88
CA GLU A 6 8.91 -19.23 -7.17
C GLU A 6 9.48 -20.20 -6.11
N ARG A 7 10.75 -20.61 -6.24
CA ARG A 7 11.43 -21.50 -5.28
C ARG A 7 12.14 -20.75 -4.13
N ASN A 8 12.24 -19.43 -4.20
CA ASN A 8 13.00 -18.60 -3.24
C ASN A 8 12.11 -17.71 -2.34
N VAL A 9 10.79 -17.93 -2.34
CA VAL A 9 9.89 -17.26 -1.40
C VAL A 9 10.02 -17.86 0.00
N LYS A 10 10.20 -17.00 1.01
CA LYS A 10 10.21 -17.39 2.43
C LYS A 10 9.10 -16.66 3.17
N ARG A 11 8.16 -17.41 3.72
CA ARG A 11 7.18 -16.87 4.66
C ARG A 11 7.86 -16.61 6.01
N ILE A 12 7.83 -15.36 6.48
CA ILE A 12 8.44 -14.92 7.73
C ILE A 12 7.37 -14.23 8.57
N TYR A 13 7.32 -14.57 9.86
CA TYR A 13 6.37 -13.97 10.81
C TYR A 13 7.00 -12.75 11.47
N TYR A 14 6.34 -11.60 11.38
CA TYR A 14 6.75 -10.36 12.04
C TYR A 14 6.03 -10.17 13.39
N GLY A 15 5.20 -11.13 13.82
CA GLY A 15 4.44 -11.08 15.06
C GLY A 15 3.75 -12.40 15.39
N GLU A 16 2.97 -12.41 16.47
CA GLU A 16 2.33 -13.61 17.02
C GLU A 16 0.94 -13.88 16.44
N ASP A 17 0.30 -12.87 15.84
CA ASP A 17 -1.01 -13.08 15.19
C ASP A 17 -0.84 -13.95 13.93
N GLU A 18 -1.87 -14.74 13.60
CA GLU A 18 -1.84 -15.61 12.42
C GLU A 18 -1.72 -14.83 11.10
N ASN A 19 -2.09 -13.54 11.08
CA ASN A 19 -1.94 -12.63 9.94
C ASN A 19 -0.65 -11.81 10.01
N HIS A 20 0.20 -12.01 11.03
CA HIS A 20 1.48 -11.30 11.17
C HIS A 20 2.60 -11.98 10.41
N PHE A 21 2.44 -12.13 9.09
CA PHE A 21 3.48 -12.70 8.23
C PHE A 21 3.64 -11.93 6.91
N GLY A 22 4.77 -12.16 6.25
CA GLY A 22 4.99 -11.71 4.90
C GLY A 22 5.86 -12.70 4.14
N ASP A 23 5.79 -12.62 2.83
CA ASP A 23 6.56 -13.44 1.91
C ASP A 23 7.74 -12.63 1.37
N LEU A 24 8.95 -12.99 1.84
CA LEU A 24 10.20 -12.40 1.41
C LEU A 24 10.74 -13.13 0.17
N ARG A 25 11.09 -12.38 -0.87
CA ARG A 25 11.85 -12.86 -2.02
C ARG A 25 13.16 -12.10 -2.12
N ILE A 26 14.25 -12.84 -2.26
CA ILE A 26 15.58 -12.29 -2.50
C ILE A 26 15.96 -12.60 -3.95
N PRO A 27 16.31 -11.57 -4.77
CA PRO A 27 16.79 -11.78 -6.13
C PRO A 27 18.10 -12.56 -6.18
N GLU A 28 18.48 -13.02 -7.36
CA GLU A 28 19.82 -13.59 -7.59
C GLU A 28 20.90 -12.50 -7.61
N GLY A 29 22.09 -12.81 -7.09
CA GLY A 29 23.24 -11.90 -7.03
C GLY A 29 23.74 -11.63 -5.61
N ASP A 30 24.70 -10.72 -5.49
CA ASP A 30 25.41 -10.45 -4.23
C ASP A 30 24.73 -9.37 -3.35
N GLY A 31 23.81 -8.58 -3.91
CA GLY A 31 23.16 -7.46 -3.21
C GLY A 31 24.12 -6.30 -2.86
N PRO A 32 23.76 -5.39 -1.93
CA PRO A 32 22.44 -5.32 -1.29
C PRO A 32 21.34 -4.96 -2.31
N PHE A 33 20.12 -5.46 -2.09
CA PHE A 33 19.00 -5.28 -3.01
C PHE A 33 18.04 -4.19 -2.52
N PRO A 34 17.59 -3.26 -3.39
CA PRO A 34 16.50 -2.35 -3.04
C PRO A 34 15.25 -3.14 -2.65
N VAL A 35 14.43 -2.59 -1.76
CA VAL A 35 13.30 -3.29 -1.15
C VAL A 35 11.97 -2.69 -1.59
N ALA A 36 11.09 -3.53 -2.11
CA ALA A 36 9.67 -3.22 -2.29
C ALA A 36 8.85 -3.86 -1.17
N ILE A 37 8.22 -3.05 -0.33
CA ILE A 37 7.17 -3.50 0.59
C ILE A 37 5.87 -3.54 -0.20
N VAL A 38 5.43 -4.74 -0.56
CA VAL A 38 4.27 -4.95 -1.44
C VAL A 38 3.03 -5.18 -0.59
N ILE A 39 1.95 -4.45 -0.89
CA ILE A 39 0.73 -4.44 -0.07
C ILE A 39 -0.49 -4.71 -0.96
N HIS A 40 -1.20 -5.79 -0.66
CA HIS A 40 -2.34 -6.21 -1.44
C HIS A 40 -3.58 -5.33 -1.21
N GLY A 41 -4.50 -5.36 -2.17
CA GLY A 41 -5.79 -4.66 -2.10
C GLY A 41 -6.88 -5.50 -1.42
N GLY A 42 -8.13 -5.29 -1.83
CA GLY A 42 -9.26 -6.09 -1.38
C GLY A 42 -10.13 -5.47 -0.30
N PHE A 43 -10.37 -4.16 -0.39
CA PHE A 43 -11.30 -3.44 0.47
C PHE A 43 -11.02 -3.57 1.97
N TRP A 44 -9.75 -3.79 2.34
CA TRP A 44 -9.31 -4.09 3.70
C TRP A 44 -10.04 -5.29 4.35
N ARG A 45 -10.62 -6.18 3.55
CA ARG A 45 -11.44 -7.31 4.00
C ARG A 45 -10.73 -8.65 3.82
N ALA A 46 -11.02 -9.58 4.71
CA ALA A 46 -10.37 -10.89 4.77
C ALA A 46 -10.73 -11.84 3.60
N THR A 47 -11.57 -11.40 2.67
CA THR A 47 -11.89 -12.15 1.44
C THR A 47 -10.74 -12.18 0.45
N ILE A 48 -9.77 -11.27 0.59
CA ILE A 48 -8.57 -11.18 -0.23
C ILE A 48 -7.37 -11.13 0.72
N ASP A 49 -6.31 -11.87 0.37
CA ASP A 49 -5.06 -11.98 1.10
C ASP A 49 -3.87 -11.60 0.18
N LEU A 50 -2.65 -11.71 0.70
CA LEU A 50 -1.43 -11.38 -0.04
C LEU A 50 -1.25 -12.16 -1.35
N GLU A 51 -1.89 -13.33 -1.51
CA GLU A 51 -1.76 -14.14 -2.73
C GLU A 51 -2.29 -13.40 -3.96
N HIS A 52 -3.23 -12.47 -3.77
CA HIS A 52 -3.81 -11.66 -4.83
C HIS A 52 -2.79 -10.77 -5.56
N ILE A 53 -1.77 -10.26 -4.85
CA ILE A 53 -0.70 -9.43 -5.43
C ILE A 53 0.62 -10.20 -5.62
N ASN A 54 0.60 -11.50 -5.36
CA ASN A 54 1.81 -12.32 -5.34
C ASN A 54 2.55 -12.39 -6.69
N PRO A 55 1.86 -12.52 -7.85
CA PRO A 55 2.52 -12.46 -9.16
C PRO A 55 3.25 -11.13 -9.40
N PHE A 56 2.67 -10.02 -8.93
CA PHE A 56 3.28 -8.69 -9.02
C PHE A 56 4.56 -8.60 -8.18
N ALA A 57 4.53 -9.09 -6.94
CA ALA A 57 5.72 -9.16 -6.08
C ALA A 57 6.81 -10.04 -6.71
N GLN A 58 6.44 -11.18 -7.30
CA GLN A 58 7.39 -12.02 -8.01
C GLN A 58 8.02 -11.30 -9.20
N ALA A 59 7.24 -10.57 -10.00
CA ALA A 59 7.75 -9.85 -11.16
C ALA A 59 8.74 -8.74 -10.78
N LEU A 60 8.54 -8.06 -9.64
CA LEU A 60 9.53 -7.12 -9.10
C LEU A 60 10.82 -7.85 -8.66
N ALA A 61 10.70 -9.02 -8.02
CA ALA A 61 11.86 -9.83 -7.67
C ALA A 61 12.68 -10.31 -8.87
N GLU A 62 11.99 -10.67 -9.96
CA GLU A 62 12.61 -11.01 -11.25
C GLU A 62 13.36 -9.83 -11.90
N LYS A 63 13.10 -8.60 -11.44
CA LYS A 63 13.79 -7.38 -11.86
C LYS A 63 14.91 -6.94 -10.91
N GLY A 64 15.29 -7.76 -9.93
CA GLY A 64 16.40 -7.46 -9.01
C GLY A 64 15.98 -6.69 -7.75
N ILE A 65 14.69 -6.65 -7.44
CA ILE A 65 14.16 -5.97 -6.24
C ILE A 65 13.82 -7.00 -5.15
N ALA A 66 14.35 -6.87 -3.95
CA ALA A 66 13.87 -7.70 -2.85
C ALA A 66 12.42 -7.32 -2.51
N THR A 67 11.51 -8.29 -2.52
CA THR A 67 10.10 -8.01 -2.19
C THR A 67 9.73 -8.54 -0.83
N TRP A 68 9.13 -7.69 -0.01
CA TRP A 68 8.46 -8.03 1.22
C TRP A 68 6.95 -7.89 1.03
N ASN A 69 6.29 -8.96 0.59
CA ASN A 69 4.84 -8.98 0.34
C ASN A 69 4.10 -9.30 1.65
N ILE A 70 3.47 -8.30 2.26
CA ILE A 70 2.97 -8.40 3.63
C ILE A 70 1.51 -8.85 3.71
N GLU A 71 1.21 -9.69 4.69
CA GLU A 71 -0.13 -9.88 5.23
C GLU A 71 -0.33 -8.98 6.47
N TYR A 72 -1.57 -8.67 6.81
CA TYR A 72 -1.94 -7.82 7.94
C TYR A 72 -3.39 -8.10 8.34
N ARG A 73 -3.83 -7.97 9.60
CA ARG A 73 -5.25 -8.24 9.94
C ARG A 73 -6.21 -7.36 9.13
N ARG A 74 -7.31 -7.95 8.66
CA ARG A 74 -8.32 -7.36 7.77
C ARG A 74 -9.71 -7.43 8.40
N VAL A 75 -10.64 -6.58 7.99
CA VAL A 75 -12.04 -6.67 8.40
C VAL A 75 -12.58 -8.06 8.05
N GLY A 76 -13.12 -8.76 9.05
CA GLY A 76 -13.56 -10.15 8.94
C GLY A 76 -12.68 -11.16 9.68
N VAL A 77 -11.44 -10.80 10.02
CA VAL A 77 -10.66 -11.52 11.05
C VAL A 77 -10.73 -10.79 12.39
N LYS A 78 -10.52 -11.53 13.49
CA LYS A 78 -10.63 -10.98 14.85
C LYS A 78 -9.64 -9.81 15.02
N GLY A 79 -10.18 -8.65 15.31
CA GLY A 79 -9.40 -7.45 15.54
C GLY A 79 -8.89 -6.76 14.28
N GLY A 80 -9.26 -7.17 13.06
CA GLY A 80 -8.93 -6.40 11.86
C GLY A 80 -9.78 -5.14 11.69
N GLY A 81 -9.29 -4.21 10.87
CA GLY A 81 -9.78 -2.84 10.81
C GLY A 81 -9.05 -1.92 11.79
N TRP A 82 -9.67 -0.80 12.11
CA TRP A 82 -9.09 0.17 13.03
C TRP A 82 -8.94 -0.36 14.47
N PRO A 83 -7.78 -0.15 15.15
CA PRO A 83 -6.54 0.44 14.64
C PRO A 83 -5.55 -0.61 14.09
N ASN A 84 -5.83 -1.89 14.32
CA ASN A 84 -4.88 -2.98 14.17
C ASN A 84 -4.37 -3.21 12.76
N THR A 85 -5.17 -3.00 11.71
CA THR A 85 -4.68 -3.12 10.33
C THR A 85 -3.53 -2.15 10.06
N PHE A 86 -3.66 -0.90 10.50
CA PHE A 86 -2.62 0.11 10.38
C PHE A 86 -1.38 -0.27 11.20
N LEU A 87 -1.57 -0.72 12.43
CA LEU A 87 -0.50 -1.15 13.31
C LEU A 87 0.26 -2.37 12.76
N ASP A 88 -0.45 -3.30 12.14
CA ASP A 88 0.13 -4.49 11.52
C ASP A 88 0.98 -4.12 10.31
N CYS A 89 0.47 -3.28 9.40
CA CYS A 89 1.25 -2.78 8.25
C CYS A 89 2.47 -1.98 8.69
N ALA A 90 2.33 -1.13 9.71
CA ALA A 90 3.41 -0.36 10.30
C ALA A 90 4.49 -1.29 10.88
N LYS A 91 4.08 -2.29 11.66
CA LYS A 91 4.97 -3.30 12.23
C LYS A 91 5.69 -4.11 11.16
N ALA A 92 4.96 -4.57 10.13
CA ALA A 92 5.54 -5.33 9.02
C ALA A 92 6.57 -4.50 8.24
N THR A 93 6.32 -3.21 8.07
CA THR A 93 7.24 -2.27 7.43
C THR A 93 8.50 -2.05 8.28
N ASP A 94 8.33 -1.82 9.59
CA ASP A 94 9.47 -1.66 10.51
C ASP A 94 10.31 -2.95 10.63
N TYR A 95 9.68 -4.12 10.45
CA TYR A 95 10.33 -5.42 10.49
C TYR A 95 11.38 -5.62 9.39
N VAL A 96 11.38 -4.81 8.33
CA VAL A 96 12.44 -4.82 7.31
C VAL A 96 13.82 -4.57 7.94
N LYS A 97 13.90 -3.79 9.03
CA LYS A 97 15.14 -3.60 9.81
C LYS A 97 15.69 -4.93 10.34
N THR A 98 14.82 -5.79 10.86
CA THR A 98 15.17 -7.14 11.32
C THR A 98 15.52 -8.07 10.17
N LEU A 99 14.80 -7.98 9.04
CA LEU A 99 15.14 -8.76 7.85
C LEU A 99 16.56 -8.43 7.33
N ALA A 100 16.95 -7.15 7.35
CA ALA A 100 18.27 -6.71 6.90
C ALA A 100 19.44 -7.26 7.74
N GLU A 101 19.19 -7.77 8.96
CA GLU A 101 20.22 -8.45 9.77
C GLU A 101 20.61 -9.81 9.17
N SER A 102 19.72 -10.44 8.39
CA SER A 102 19.90 -11.79 7.84
C SER A 102 19.93 -11.85 6.32
N TYR A 103 19.53 -10.76 5.65
CA TYR A 103 19.38 -10.70 4.20
C TYR A 103 20.07 -9.45 3.64
N PRO A 104 20.64 -9.51 2.42
CA PRO A 104 21.36 -8.39 1.82
C PRO A 104 20.37 -7.34 1.28
N LEU A 105 19.73 -6.58 2.18
CA LEU A 105 18.74 -5.56 1.85
C LEU A 105 19.39 -4.17 1.87
N ASP A 106 19.12 -3.36 0.85
CA ASP A 106 19.53 -1.96 0.81
C ASP A 106 18.51 -1.11 1.57
N MET A 107 18.87 -0.76 2.80
CA MET A 107 18.02 0.02 3.71
C MET A 107 17.89 1.50 3.31
N GLU A 108 18.71 2.00 2.38
CA GLU A 108 18.56 3.35 1.82
C GLU A 108 17.52 3.38 0.68
N SER A 109 17.15 2.22 0.16
CA SER A 109 16.27 2.07 -1.01
C SER A 109 15.02 1.23 -0.69
N VAL A 110 14.32 1.58 0.40
CA VAL A 110 13.06 0.93 0.79
C VAL A 110 11.87 1.75 0.29
N ILE A 111 11.05 1.15 -0.58
CA ILE A 111 9.85 1.76 -1.18
C ILE A 111 8.62 0.94 -0.80
N THR A 112 7.53 1.62 -0.45
CA THR A 112 6.21 0.96 -0.34
C THR A 112 5.49 0.99 -1.67
N ILE A 113 4.85 -0.11 -2.03
CA ILE A 113 4.00 -0.21 -3.23
C ILE A 113 2.77 -1.04 -2.93
N GLY A 114 1.60 -0.59 -3.36
CA GLY A 114 0.39 -1.35 -3.15
C GLY A 114 -0.73 -0.98 -4.10
N HIS A 115 -1.74 -1.86 -4.14
CA HIS A 115 -2.90 -1.72 -5.01
C HIS A 115 -4.18 -1.46 -4.24
N SER A 116 -5.01 -0.51 -4.71
CA SER A 116 -6.33 -0.25 -4.13
C SER A 116 -6.24 0.06 -2.61
N ALA A 117 -6.84 -0.75 -1.75
CA ALA A 117 -6.65 -0.68 -0.29
C ALA A 117 -5.18 -0.78 0.17
N GLY A 118 -4.34 -1.54 -0.54
CA GLY A 118 -2.89 -1.59 -0.31
C GLY A 118 -2.17 -0.34 -0.82
N GLY A 119 -2.67 0.29 -1.88
CA GLY A 119 -2.17 1.57 -2.37
C GLY A 119 -2.48 2.73 -1.42
N HIS A 120 -3.60 2.63 -0.69
CA HIS A 120 -3.89 3.47 0.48
C HIS A 120 -2.85 3.27 1.58
N LEU A 121 -2.63 2.03 1.99
CA LEU A 121 -1.69 1.71 3.07
C LEU A 121 -0.23 2.07 2.71
N ALA A 122 0.18 1.94 1.44
CA ALA A 122 1.50 2.36 0.97
C ALA A 122 1.73 3.87 1.18
N LEU A 123 0.78 4.70 0.73
CA LEU A 123 0.84 6.15 0.95
C LEU A 123 0.78 6.50 2.45
N TRP A 124 -0.08 5.81 3.22
CA TRP A 124 -0.21 6.05 4.65
C TRP A 124 1.08 5.70 5.40
N LEU A 125 1.74 4.59 5.06
CA LEU A 125 3.02 4.18 5.68
C LEU A 125 4.12 5.20 5.45
N ALA A 126 4.17 5.84 4.28
CA ALA A 126 5.08 6.95 4.02
C ALA A 126 4.74 8.19 4.85
N ALA A 127 3.45 8.45 5.08
CA ALA A 127 2.98 9.62 5.81
C ALA A 127 2.94 9.44 7.34
N ARG A 128 3.01 8.22 7.88
CA ARG A 128 2.70 7.95 9.30
C ARG A 128 3.62 8.65 10.31
N HIS A 129 4.80 9.12 9.89
CA HIS A 129 5.67 9.95 10.73
C HIS A 129 5.04 11.32 11.08
N LYS A 130 3.98 11.72 10.37
CA LYS A 130 3.17 12.93 10.63
C LYS A 130 2.11 12.75 11.72
N LEU A 131 1.85 11.51 12.14
CA LEU A 131 0.90 11.25 13.21
C LEU A 131 1.32 11.95 14.49
N SER A 132 0.35 12.49 15.21
CA SER A 132 0.57 13.11 16.50
C SER A 132 1.15 12.10 17.50
N SER A 133 1.91 12.58 18.49
CA SER A 133 2.55 11.73 19.49
C SER A 133 1.56 10.94 20.35
N ASP A 134 0.31 11.39 20.45
CA ASP A 134 -0.80 10.78 21.18
C ASP A 134 -1.70 9.89 20.30
N SER A 135 -1.37 9.73 19.01
CA SER A 135 -2.11 8.85 18.09
C SER A 135 -2.05 7.39 18.55
N GLU A 136 -3.20 6.70 18.54
CA GLU A 136 -3.26 5.25 18.77
C GLU A 136 -2.62 4.41 17.65
N LEU A 137 -2.29 5.05 16.52
CA LEU A 137 -1.58 4.43 15.41
C LEU A 137 -0.05 4.55 15.53
N LYS A 138 0.48 5.25 16.55
CA LYS A 138 1.92 5.23 16.83
C LYS A 138 2.32 3.89 17.47
N SER A 139 3.23 3.17 16.83
CA SER A 139 3.74 1.87 17.29
C SER A 139 4.82 1.95 18.38
N GLY A 140 5.05 3.12 19.00
CA GLY A 140 6.11 3.34 20.01
C GLY A 140 7.54 3.27 19.49
N LEU A 141 7.74 2.82 18.24
CA LEU A 141 9.00 2.81 17.52
C LEU A 141 9.04 3.97 16.52
N GLU A 142 10.23 4.49 16.25
CA GLU A 142 10.41 5.45 15.16
C GLU A 142 10.20 4.75 13.80
N PRO A 143 9.29 5.27 12.96
CA PRO A 143 9.03 4.71 11.64
C PRO A 143 10.30 4.50 10.82
N LEU A 144 10.40 3.37 10.12
CA LEU A 144 11.35 3.19 9.04
C LEU A 144 11.22 4.35 8.02
N LEU A 145 12.34 4.99 7.70
CA LEU A 145 12.40 6.00 6.64
C LEU A 145 12.25 5.29 5.29
N LEU A 146 11.33 5.78 4.46
CA LEU A 146 11.06 5.24 3.14
C LEU A 146 11.64 6.18 2.08
N LYS A 147 12.25 5.60 1.04
CA LYS A 147 12.76 6.35 -0.12
C LYS A 147 11.63 6.91 -0.98
N GLY A 148 10.45 6.28 -0.96
CA GLY A 148 9.27 6.73 -1.67
C GLY A 148 8.07 5.81 -1.50
N ALA A 149 6.96 6.20 -2.12
CA ALA A 149 5.74 5.38 -2.15
C ALA A 149 5.12 5.35 -3.55
N VAL A 150 4.64 4.17 -3.95
CA VAL A 150 3.90 3.94 -5.19
C VAL A 150 2.48 3.48 -4.87
N SER A 151 1.50 4.20 -5.37
CA SER A 151 0.08 3.88 -5.21
C SER A 151 -0.52 3.47 -6.55
N LEU A 152 -0.97 2.21 -6.65
CA LEU A 152 -1.65 1.67 -7.83
C LEU A 152 -3.16 1.72 -7.59
N ALA A 153 -3.85 2.68 -8.18
CA ALA A 153 -5.28 2.94 -7.97
C ALA A 153 -5.70 3.02 -6.48
N GLY A 154 -4.84 3.60 -5.63
CA GLY A 154 -5.05 3.61 -4.19
C GLY A 154 -6.02 4.69 -3.69
N VAL A 155 -6.59 4.44 -2.52
CA VAL A 155 -7.47 5.39 -1.82
C VAL A 155 -6.64 6.38 -1.01
N SER A 156 -6.68 7.67 -1.36
CA SER A 156 -5.91 8.73 -0.68
C SER A 156 -6.71 9.51 0.37
N ASP A 157 -8.05 9.46 0.28
CA ASP A 157 -8.99 10.13 1.16
C ASP A 157 -10.09 9.16 1.58
N LEU A 158 -10.03 8.67 2.82
CA LEU A 158 -10.99 7.69 3.32
C LEU A 158 -12.38 8.31 3.54
N ALA A 159 -12.48 9.61 3.85
CA ALA A 159 -13.78 10.25 4.04
C ALA A 159 -14.50 10.36 2.69
N LEU A 160 -13.79 10.80 1.64
CA LEU A 160 -14.32 10.80 0.29
C LEU A 160 -14.70 9.39 -0.19
N MET A 161 -13.85 8.39 0.09
CA MET A 161 -14.15 7.01 -0.31
C MET A 161 -15.34 6.42 0.46
N HIS A 162 -15.51 6.76 1.73
CA HIS A 162 -16.69 6.43 2.49
C HIS A 162 -17.96 6.97 1.82
N ASP A 163 -17.95 8.23 1.37
CA ASP A 163 -19.12 8.86 0.74
C ASP A 163 -19.43 8.24 -0.63
N ILE A 164 -18.40 7.89 -1.40
CA ILE A 164 -18.55 7.14 -2.65
C ILE A 164 -19.21 5.78 -2.38
N HIS A 165 -18.75 5.04 -1.37
CA HIS A 165 -19.37 3.77 -0.97
C HIS A 165 -20.80 3.96 -0.45
N GLN A 166 -21.05 5.00 0.34
CA GLN A 166 -22.38 5.30 0.87
C GLN A 166 -23.39 5.67 -0.23
N TRP A 167 -22.93 6.37 -1.26
CA TRP A 167 -23.73 6.65 -2.45
C TRP A 167 -24.06 5.35 -3.21
N LYS A 168 -23.08 4.45 -3.38
CA LYS A 168 -23.31 3.11 -4.00
C LYS A 168 -24.31 2.29 -3.18
N ASP A 169 -24.14 2.21 -1.85
CA ASP A 169 -25.07 1.57 -0.91
C ASP A 169 -26.51 2.08 -1.14
N THR A 170 -26.68 3.40 -1.19
CA THR A 170 -27.99 4.05 -1.39
C THR A 170 -28.58 3.75 -2.76
N MET A 171 -27.76 3.81 -3.82
CA MET A 171 -28.19 3.56 -5.20
C MET A 171 -28.66 2.12 -5.42
N PHE A 172 -27.97 1.15 -4.83
CA PHE A 172 -28.25 -0.27 -5.01
C PHE A 172 -29.11 -0.88 -3.90
N GLY A 173 -29.44 -0.11 -2.86
CA GLY A 173 -30.23 -0.58 -1.72
C GLY A 173 -29.51 -1.66 -0.89
N ILE A 174 -28.19 -1.58 -0.80
CA ILE A 174 -27.34 -2.51 -0.05
C ILE A 174 -26.68 -1.80 1.14
N ILE A 175 -26.16 -2.58 2.09
CA ILE A 175 -25.38 -2.06 3.22
C ILE A 175 -24.00 -2.73 3.13
N ASP A 176 -23.11 -2.16 2.34
CA ASP A 176 -21.80 -2.72 2.02
C ASP A 176 -20.75 -1.62 1.84
N ASN A 177 -20.47 -0.86 2.90
CA ASN A 177 -19.47 0.21 2.89
C ASN A 177 -18.17 -0.27 3.54
N PRO A 178 -17.17 -0.69 2.74
CA PRO A 178 -15.95 -1.27 3.29
C PRO A 178 -15.13 -0.24 4.06
N THR A 179 -15.19 1.04 3.68
CA THR A 179 -14.48 2.10 4.39
C THR A 179 -15.07 2.32 5.78
N ARG A 180 -16.41 2.33 5.92
CA ARG A 180 -17.08 2.40 7.22
C ARG A 180 -16.68 1.23 8.11
N ASP A 181 -16.69 0.01 7.57
CA ASP A 181 -16.36 -1.20 8.33
C ASP A 181 -14.89 -1.19 8.75
N PHE A 182 -13.99 -0.75 7.85
CA PHE A 182 -12.56 -0.58 8.12
C PHE A 182 -12.28 0.42 9.24
N MET A 183 -12.96 1.57 9.21
CA MET A 183 -12.76 2.65 10.19
C MET A 183 -13.55 2.43 11.48
N GLY A 184 -14.48 1.47 11.50
CA GLY A 184 -15.37 1.17 12.62
C GLY A 184 -16.53 2.16 12.77
N GLY A 185 -16.83 2.97 11.74
CA GLY A 185 -17.88 3.99 11.76
C GLY A 185 -17.70 5.05 10.66
N SER A 186 -18.62 5.99 10.59
CA SER A 186 -18.65 7.04 9.56
C SER A 186 -17.72 8.23 9.89
N PRO A 187 -17.33 9.06 8.90
CA PRO A 187 -16.51 10.26 9.12
C PRO A 187 -17.12 11.26 10.10
N GLU A 188 -18.45 11.37 10.17
CA GLU A 188 -19.14 12.27 11.08
C GLU A 188 -18.95 11.85 12.54
N ASN A 189 -18.97 10.54 12.80
CA ASN A 189 -18.87 9.99 14.15
C ASN A 189 -17.42 9.79 14.60
N LEU A 190 -16.51 9.51 13.65
CA LEU A 190 -15.12 9.11 13.92
C LEU A 190 -14.12 9.99 13.17
N LYS A 191 -14.38 11.29 13.07
CA LYS A 191 -13.56 12.28 12.34
C LYS A 191 -12.05 12.11 12.56
N ASN A 192 -11.62 11.96 13.81
CA ASN A 192 -10.19 11.81 14.14
C ASN A 192 -9.56 10.57 13.49
N ARG A 193 -10.28 9.45 13.41
CA ARG A 193 -9.77 8.25 12.73
C ARG A 193 -9.56 8.49 11.24
N TYR A 194 -10.49 9.18 10.59
CA TYR A 194 -10.38 9.51 9.16
C TYR A 194 -9.24 10.50 8.89
N GLU A 195 -9.00 11.47 9.78
CA GLU A 195 -7.87 12.40 9.69
C GLU A 195 -6.52 11.69 9.87
N GLN A 196 -6.44 10.69 10.75
CA GLN A 196 -5.21 9.92 10.96
C GLN A 196 -4.99 8.82 9.90
N GLY A 197 -6.07 8.27 9.35
CA GLY A 197 -6.03 7.15 8.41
C GLY A 197 -5.92 7.58 6.94
N SER A 198 -6.25 8.83 6.60
CA SER A 198 -6.22 9.33 5.22
C SER A 198 -4.87 9.94 4.86
N PRO A 199 -4.14 9.43 3.85
CA PRO A 199 -2.91 10.06 3.37
C PRO A 199 -3.05 11.54 3.06
N LYS A 200 -4.18 11.97 2.50
CA LYS A 200 -4.49 13.39 2.20
C LYS A 200 -4.44 14.29 3.44
N SER A 201 -4.83 13.79 4.60
CA SER A 201 -4.84 14.56 5.86
C SER A 201 -3.46 14.65 6.51
N LEU A 202 -2.47 13.91 6.01
CA LEU A 202 -1.10 13.87 6.50
C LEU A 202 -0.12 14.61 5.59
N LEU A 203 -0.61 15.35 4.60
CA LEU A 203 0.22 16.14 3.68
C LEU A 203 0.93 17.31 4.38
N PRO A 204 2.13 17.73 3.92
CA PRO A 204 2.93 17.06 2.88
C PRO A 204 3.58 15.77 3.42
N ILE A 205 3.62 14.69 2.64
CA ILE A 205 4.26 13.42 3.04
C ILE A 205 5.77 13.60 3.19
N GLY A 206 6.44 14.35 2.31
CA GLY A 206 7.88 14.61 2.41
C GLY A 206 8.78 13.52 1.83
N VAL A 207 8.23 12.59 1.05
CA VAL A 207 9.00 11.66 0.20
C VAL A 207 8.43 11.69 -1.23
N PRO A 208 9.21 11.31 -2.25
CA PRO A 208 8.69 11.14 -3.61
C PRO A 208 7.49 10.18 -3.68
N LEU A 209 6.43 10.62 -4.35
CA LEU A 209 5.19 9.85 -4.53
C LEU A 209 4.96 9.56 -6.01
N VAL A 210 4.61 8.31 -6.32
CA VAL A 210 4.15 7.92 -7.65
C VAL A 210 2.71 7.41 -7.54
N LEU A 211 1.82 7.97 -8.34
CA LEU A 211 0.41 7.62 -8.39
C LEU A 211 0.11 7.09 -9.79
N ILE A 212 -0.28 5.83 -9.92
CA ILE A 212 -0.63 5.21 -11.20
C ILE A 212 -2.08 4.77 -11.13
N HIS A 213 -2.91 5.20 -12.08
CA HIS A 213 -4.36 4.95 -12.01
C HIS A 213 -4.95 4.73 -13.40
N GLY A 214 -5.72 3.65 -13.56
CA GLY A 214 -6.43 3.37 -14.81
C GLY A 214 -7.59 4.35 -15.05
N SER A 215 -7.72 4.86 -16.28
CA SER A 215 -8.78 5.82 -16.62
C SER A 215 -10.18 5.21 -16.66
N LEU A 216 -10.31 3.88 -16.70
CA LEU A 216 -11.58 3.14 -16.71
C LEU A 216 -11.88 2.48 -15.36
N ASP A 217 -11.20 2.89 -14.29
CA ASP A 217 -11.41 2.35 -12.95
C ASP A 217 -12.82 2.69 -12.40
N VAL A 218 -13.61 1.65 -12.16
CA VAL A 218 -14.96 1.74 -11.59
C VAL A 218 -15.00 1.44 -10.08
N ASN A 219 -13.89 0.96 -9.52
CA ASN A 219 -13.78 0.60 -8.11
C ASN A 219 -13.38 1.82 -7.30
N VAL A 220 -12.25 2.42 -7.66
CA VAL A 220 -11.75 3.67 -7.10
C VAL A 220 -11.77 4.71 -8.23
N PRO A 221 -12.55 5.79 -8.14
CA PRO A 221 -12.56 6.80 -9.20
C PRO A 221 -11.18 7.46 -9.35
N ILE A 222 -10.70 7.60 -10.60
CA ILE A 222 -9.41 8.23 -10.91
C ILE A 222 -9.26 9.65 -10.33
N GLY A 223 -10.37 10.38 -10.20
CA GLY A 223 -10.42 11.70 -9.56
C GLY A 223 -9.85 11.73 -8.13
N MET A 224 -9.83 10.58 -7.44
CA MET A 224 -9.16 10.41 -6.14
C MET A 224 -7.64 10.68 -6.23
N SER A 225 -6.99 10.16 -7.26
CA SER A 225 -5.55 10.38 -7.50
C SER A 225 -5.27 11.76 -8.08
N GLU A 226 -6.13 12.27 -8.98
CA GLU A 226 -6.00 13.63 -9.53
C GLU A 226 -6.08 14.70 -8.43
N GLN A 227 -7.06 14.60 -7.54
CA GLN A 227 -7.22 15.55 -6.43
C GLN A 227 -6.06 15.44 -5.43
N PHE A 228 -5.61 14.23 -5.14
CA PHE A 228 -4.48 14.02 -4.23
C PHE A 228 -3.17 14.58 -4.81
N GLU A 229 -2.90 14.38 -6.10
CA GLU A 229 -1.73 14.96 -6.77
C GLU A 229 -1.71 16.49 -6.66
N GLY A 230 -2.80 17.15 -7.01
CA GLY A 230 -2.90 18.62 -6.91
C GLY A 230 -2.71 19.11 -5.48
N THR A 231 -3.34 18.45 -4.50
CA THR A 231 -3.26 18.82 -3.08
C THR A 231 -1.85 18.59 -2.52
N ALA A 232 -1.22 17.47 -2.84
CA ALA A 232 0.12 17.11 -2.37
C ALA A 232 1.19 18.03 -2.98
N LYS A 233 1.12 18.31 -4.29
CA LYS A 233 2.01 19.29 -4.93
C LYS A 233 1.86 20.69 -4.32
N PHE A 234 0.62 21.10 -4.05
CA PHE A 234 0.36 22.38 -3.37
C PHE A 234 0.96 22.42 -1.95
N ALA A 235 0.92 21.30 -1.23
CA ALA A 235 1.53 21.17 0.10
C ALA A 235 3.08 21.09 0.07
N GLY A 236 3.68 20.90 -1.11
CA GLY A 236 5.14 20.85 -1.31
C GLY A 236 5.72 19.47 -1.60
N ASP A 237 4.88 18.44 -1.82
CA ASP A 237 5.36 17.10 -2.17
C ASP A 237 5.82 17.00 -3.62
N THR A 238 6.80 16.12 -3.84
CA THR A 238 7.18 15.67 -5.19
C THR A 238 6.28 14.52 -5.61
N VAL A 239 5.39 14.78 -6.58
CA VAL A 239 4.40 13.78 -7.04
C VAL A 239 4.48 13.58 -8.55
N LEU A 240 4.60 12.33 -8.97
CA LEU A 240 4.40 11.87 -10.33
C LEU A 240 3.05 11.17 -10.43
N PHE A 241 2.09 11.78 -11.12
CA PHE A 241 0.81 11.13 -11.43
C PHE A 241 0.78 10.65 -12.87
N ILE A 242 0.37 9.40 -13.06
CA ILE A 242 0.34 8.70 -14.34
C ILE A 242 -1.05 8.09 -14.52
N PRO A 243 -1.98 8.81 -15.19
CA PRO A 243 -3.22 8.22 -15.65
C PRO A 243 -2.90 7.27 -16.81
N ILE A 244 -3.38 6.02 -16.73
CA ILE A 244 -3.21 5.03 -17.79
C ILE A 244 -4.49 4.97 -18.63
N PRO A 245 -4.47 5.46 -19.88
CA PRO A 245 -5.64 5.42 -20.74
C PRO A 245 -6.11 3.98 -20.96
N HIS A 246 -7.43 3.78 -20.89
CA HIS A 246 -8.10 2.50 -21.15
C HIS A 246 -7.80 1.37 -20.17
N ALA A 247 -6.98 1.59 -19.14
CA ALA A 247 -6.74 0.57 -18.13
C ALA A 247 -7.84 0.56 -17.07
N GLU A 248 -8.22 -0.64 -16.65
CA GLU A 248 -9.13 -0.92 -15.53
C GLU A 248 -8.36 -1.11 -14.21
N HIS A 249 -9.10 -1.35 -13.13
CA HIS A 249 -8.58 -1.40 -11.75
C HIS A 249 -7.48 -2.45 -11.52
N PHE A 250 -7.61 -3.64 -12.12
CA PHE A 250 -6.74 -4.79 -11.81
C PHE A 250 -5.57 -4.96 -12.78
N GLU A 251 -5.63 -4.34 -13.97
CA GLU A 251 -4.54 -4.41 -14.95
C GLU A 251 -3.20 -3.89 -14.39
N LEU A 252 -3.27 -3.04 -13.36
CA LEU A 252 -2.12 -2.45 -12.70
C LEU A 252 -1.28 -3.44 -11.88
N ILE A 253 -1.81 -4.63 -11.58
CA ILE A 253 -1.08 -5.66 -10.80
C ILE A 253 -0.83 -6.95 -11.58
N VAL A 254 -1.08 -6.94 -12.89
CA VAL A 254 -0.86 -8.08 -13.77
C VAL A 254 0.46 -7.86 -14.51
N PRO A 255 1.54 -8.62 -14.20
CA PRO A 255 2.84 -8.46 -14.84
C PRO A 255 2.82 -8.63 -16.37
N GLU A 256 1.86 -9.39 -16.89
CA GLU A 256 1.67 -9.63 -18.32
C GLU A 256 0.85 -8.53 -19.01
N SER A 257 0.31 -7.55 -18.28
CA SER A 257 -0.48 -6.47 -18.86
C SER A 257 0.38 -5.52 -19.67
N ALA A 258 -0.24 -4.82 -20.62
CA ALA A 258 0.43 -3.75 -21.38
C ALA A 258 0.85 -2.56 -20.49
N VAL A 259 0.33 -2.49 -19.26
CA VAL A 259 0.60 -1.42 -18.30
C VAL A 259 1.86 -1.68 -17.48
N TRP A 260 2.27 -2.94 -17.33
CA TRP A 260 3.43 -3.34 -16.52
C TRP A 260 4.71 -2.53 -16.79
N PRO A 261 5.14 -2.26 -18.04
CA PRO A 261 6.33 -1.46 -18.30
C PRO A 261 6.28 -0.08 -17.64
N VAL A 262 5.12 0.58 -17.66
CA VAL A 262 4.95 1.91 -17.04
C VAL A 262 5.11 1.83 -15.52
N ILE A 263 4.56 0.78 -14.90
CA ILE A 263 4.67 0.57 -13.45
C ILE A 263 6.13 0.31 -13.06
N TRP A 264 6.79 -0.58 -13.79
CA TRP A 264 8.20 -0.88 -13.59
C TRP A 264 9.09 0.36 -13.74
N ASP A 265 8.95 1.09 -14.84
CA ASP A 265 9.77 2.27 -15.12
C ASP A 265 9.58 3.36 -14.05
N SER A 266 8.35 3.54 -13.58
CA SER A 266 8.04 4.51 -12.52
C SER A 266 8.60 4.09 -11.16
N PHE A 267 8.47 2.82 -10.80
CA PHE A 267 9.08 2.27 -9.58
C PHE A 267 10.61 2.38 -9.63
N ASN A 268 11.23 1.97 -10.74
CA ASN A 268 12.67 2.04 -10.92
C ASN A 268 13.18 3.49 -10.96
N GLY A 269 12.38 4.43 -11.48
CA GLY A 269 12.68 5.86 -11.44
C GLY A 269 12.83 6.39 -10.00
N LEU A 270 12.03 5.90 -9.05
CA LEU A 270 12.18 6.28 -7.64
C LEU A 270 13.50 5.80 -7.03
N LEU A 271 14.04 4.66 -7.47
CA LEU A 271 15.30 4.12 -6.93
C LEU A 271 16.51 4.93 -7.36
N ASN A 272 16.47 5.50 -8.57
CA ASN A 272 17.61 6.16 -9.22
C ASN A 272 17.66 7.69 -9.00
N ASN A 273 16.66 8.26 -8.34
CA ASN A 273 16.62 9.66 -7.91
C ASN A 273 17.08 9.83 -6.46
#